data_AF-A0A9P0P6S5-F1
#
_entry.id   AF-A0A9P0P6S5-F1
#
_cell.length_a   1.000
_cell.length_b   1.000
_cell.length_c   1.000
_cell.angle_alpha   90.00
_cell.angle_beta   90.00
_cell.angle_gamma   90.00
#
_symmetry.space_group_name_H-M   'P 1'
#
loop_
_entity.id
_entity.type
_entity.pdbx_description
1 polymer ?
#
loop_
_entity_poly.entity_id
_entity_poly.type
_entity_poly.pdbx_seq_one_letter_code
_entity_poly.pdbx_strand_id
1 'polypeptide(L)'
;MPEKGIGSDIGGSIRMPSFFNGIFGHKPSPNVVPNHGQYPEPVTEEQNSFLGLGPMCRHAEDLAPILKIISGKKSEGLRLDENVDIKKIRWFYQDADAGSFFVSPVSPEIRELFEKIARHLEKAHSIKAAKVRNF
;
A
#
# COMPACT_ATOMS: atom_id res chain seq x y z
N MET A 1 -18.85 -2.62 15.92
CA MET A 1 -17.94 -3.75 15.64
C MET A 1 -16.73 -3.21 14.89
N PRO A 2 -15.51 -3.71 15.11
CA PRO A 2 -14.37 -3.28 14.29
C PRO A 2 -14.59 -3.72 12.85
N GLU A 3 -14.81 -2.76 11.95
CA GLU A 3 -15.02 -3.02 10.52
C GLU A 3 -13.67 -3.35 9.86
N LYS A 4 -13.45 -4.64 9.63
CA LYS A 4 -12.23 -5.22 9.05
C LYS A 4 -12.64 -6.07 7.85
N GLY A 5 -11.92 -5.93 6.74
CA GLY A 5 -12.19 -6.63 5.49
C GLY A 5 -10.91 -7.20 4.86
N ILE A 6 -11.11 -8.10 3.90
CA ILE A 6 -10.06 -8.65 3.04
C ILE A 6 -10.45 -8.35 1.61
N GLY A 7 -9.50 -7.88 0.81
CA GLY A 7 -9.68 -7.65 -0.62
C GLY A 7 -8.66 -8.41 -1.46
N SER A 8 -8.85 -8.36 -2.78
CA SER A 8 -7.87 -8.78 -3.80
C SER A 8 -7.44 -7.56 -4.61
N ASP A 9 -6.18 -7.50 -5.02
CA ASP A 9 -5.60 -6.37 -5.77
C ASP A 9 -4.62 -6.91 -6.81
N ILE A 10 -5.02 -6.83 -8.08
CA ILE A 10 -4.13 -7.05 -9.24
C ILE A 10 -3.75 -5.72 -9.90
N GLY A 11 -4.71 -4.79 -10.00
CA GLY A 11 -4.55 -3.49 -10.64
C GLY A 11 -4.84 -2.29 -9.75
N GLY A 12 -5.14 -2.49 -8.46
CA GLY A 12 -5.52 -1.44 -7.52
C GLY A 12 -6.73 -1.74 -6.64
N SER A 13 -7.35 -2.91 -6.75
CA SER A 13 -8.66 -3.19 -6.14
C SER A 13 -8.69 -3.28 -4.59
N ILE A 14 -7.53 -3.18 -3.91
CA ILE A 14 -7.48 -2.87 -2.47
C ILE A 14 -7.21 -1.38 -2.28
N ARG A 15 -6.16 -0.85 -2.93
CA ARG A 15 -5.67 0.52 -2.69
C ARG A 15 -6.62 1.61 -3.18
N MET A 16 -7.22 1.45 -4.35
CA MET A 16 -8.12 2.43 -4.96
C MET A 16 -9.45 2.55 -4.20
N PRO A 17 -10.17 1.44 -3.87
CA PRO A 17 -11.35 1.56 -3.02
C PRO A 17 -11.03 2.10 -1.63
N SER A 18 -9.89 1.74 -1.06
CA SER A 18 -9.46 2.27 0.24
C SER A 18 -9.24 3.78 0.19
N PHE A 19 -8.57 4.26 -0.87
CA PHE A 19 -8.40 5.69 -1.13
C PHE A 19 -9.74 6.43 -1.28
N PHE A 20 -10.67 5.91 -2.08
CA PHE A 20 -11.97 6.56 -2.30
C PHE A 20 -12.89 6.57 -1.08
N ASN A 21 -12.76 5.59 -0.19
CA ASN A 21 -13.60 5.47 1.01
C ASN A 21 -12.92 5.98 2.29
N GLY A 22 -11.70 6.53 2.19
CA GLY A 22 -10.98 7.06 3.35
C GLY A 22 -10.61 6.01 4.40
N ILE A 23 -10.26 4.80 3.96
CA ILE A 23 -9.79 3.72 4.83
C ILE A 23 -8.38 3.28 4.45
N PHE A 24 -7.75 2.46 5.29
CA PHE A 24 -6.45 1.88 5.00
C PHE A 24 -6.61 0.56 4.24
N GLY A 25 -5.77 0.35 3.23
CA GLY A 25 -5.71 -0.91 2.48
C GLY A 25 -4.27 -1.24 2.11
N HIS A 26 -3.87 -2.48 2.35
CA HIS A 26 -2.50 -2.94 2.08
C HIS A 26 -2.50 -4.11 1.11
N LYS A 27 -1.88 -3.93 -0.06
CA LYS A 27 -1.49 -5.04 -0.95
C LYS A 27 -0.06 -5.44 -0.58
N PRO A 28 0.17 -6.61 0.04
CA PRO A 28 1.52 -7.04 0.39
C PRO A 28 2.35 -7.40 -0.85
N SER A 29 3.64 -7.69 -0.62
CA SER A 29 4.51 -8.21 -1.68
C SER A 29 3.93 -9.50 -2.28
N PRO A 30 4.21 -9.79 -3.57
CA PRO A 30 3.73 -11.00 -4.22
C PRO A 30 4.03 -12.25 -3.41
N ASN A 31 3.09 -13.19 -3.40
CA ASN A 31 3.17 -14.47 -2.70
C ASN A 31 3.27 -14.39 -1.16
N VAL A 32 3.21 -13.22 -0.51
CA VAL A 32 3.17 -13.13 0.97
C VAL A 32 1.92 -13.79 1.52
N VAL A 33 0.78 -13.56 0.88
CA VAL A 33 -0.48 -14.26 1.13
C VAL A 33 -0.71 -15.22 -0.05
N PRO A 34 -0.98 -16.51 0.17
CA PRO A 34 -1.29 -17.44 -0.91
C PRO A 34 -2.58 -17.02 -1.62
N ASN A 35 -2.54 -17.07 -2.95
CA ASN A 35 -3.66 -16.75 -3.83
C ASN A 35 -4.68 -17.90 -3.98
N HIS A 36 -4.47 -19.01 -3.27
CA HIS A 36 -5.32 -20.20 -3.35
C HIS A 36 -6.73 -19.91 -2.80
N GLY A 37 -7.76 -20.37 -3.52
CA GLY A 37 -9.17 -20.20 -3.14
C GLY A 37 -9.76 -18.83 -3.48
N GLN A 38 -8.99 -17.93 -4.10
CA GLN A 38 -9.56 -16.70 -4.65
C GLN A 38 -10.31 -16.97 -5.97
N TYR A 39 -11.24 -16.09 -6.33
CA TYR A 39 -11.89 -16.12 -7.63
C TYR A 39 -11.92 -14.72 -8.28
N PRO A 40 -11.64 -14.61 -9.59
CA PRO A 40 -11.17 -15.67 -10.48
C PRO A 40 -9.77 -16.16 -10.10
N GLU A 41 -9.51 -17.45 -10.31
CA GLU A 41 -8.17 -18.01 -10.12
C GLU A 41 -7.22 -17.47 -11.21
N PRO A 42 -5.97 -17.12 -10.85
CA PRO A 42 -4.99 -16.71 -11.85
C PRO A 42 -4.66 -17.89 -12.77
N VAL A 43 -4.74 -17.68 -14.09
CA VAL A 43 -4.50 -18.72 -15.09
C VAL A 43 -3.04 -18.76 -15.58
N THR A 44 -2.25 -17.71 -15.29
CA THR A 44 -0.83 -17.64 -15.61
C THR A 44 0.01 -17.28 -14.38
N GLU A 45 1.30 -17.63 -14.40
CA GLU A 45 2.26 -17.23 -13.37
C GLU A 45 2.36 -15.70 -13.25
N GLU A 46 2.31 -15.00 -14.38
CA GLU A 46 2.32 -13.53 -14.42
C GLU A 46 1.11 -12.95 -13.67
N GLN A 47 -0.10 -13.42 -13.97
CA GLN A 47 -1.30 -13.00 -13.24
C GLN A 47 -1.19 -13.29 -11.75
N ASN A 48 -0.69 -14.48 -11.40
CA ASN A 48 -0.47 -14.86 -10.01
C ASN A 48 0.56 -13.97 -9.31
N SER A 49 1.57 -13.45 -10.04
CA SER A 49 2.59 -12.56 -9.50
C SER A 49 2.08 -11.14 -9.22
N PHE A 50 1.09 -10.66 -9.98
CA PHE A 50 0.50 -9.34 -9.79
C PHE A 50 -0.61 -9.33 -8.74
N LEU A 51 -1.39 -10.41 -8.70
CA LEU A 51 -2.52 -10.58 -7.81
C LEU A 51 -2.08 -10.78 -6.37
N GLY A 52 -2.62 -9.99 -5.45
CA GLY A 52 -2.36 -10.11 -4.02
C GLY A 52 -3.62 -9.93 -3.19
N LEU A 53 -3.76 -10.76 -2.17
CA LEU A 53 -4.79 -10.63 -1.13
C LEU A 53 -4.24 -9.81 0.04
N GLY A 54 -5.09 -8.98 0.66
CA GLY A 54 -4.62 -8.11 1.74
C GLY A 54 -5.73 -7.43 2.56
N PRO A 55 -5.36 -6.88 3.72
CA PRO A 55 -6.30 -6.29 4.67
C PRO A 55 -6.82 -4.91 4.23
N MET A 56 -8.05 -4.62 4.63
CA MET A 56 -8.69 -3.30 4.55
C MET A 56 -9.34 -2.97 5.91
N CYS A 57 -9.08 -1.78 6.46
CA CYS A 57 -9.52 -1.41 7.81
C CYS A 57 -9.57 0.11 8.03
N ARG A 58 -10.36 0.55 9.03
CA ARG A 58 -10.48 1.98 9.39
C ARG A 58 -9.28 2.53 10.17
N HIS A 59 -8.51 1.66 10.80
CA HIS A 59 -7.38 2.02 11.66
C HIS A 59 -6.10 1.39 11.12
N ALA A 60 -5.01 2.15 11.03
CA ALA A 60 -3.77 1.68 10.42
C ALA A 60 -3.13 0.53 11.22
N GLU A 61 -3.26 0.56 12.55
CA GLU A 61 -2.77 -0.45 13.48
C GLU A 61 -3.41 -1.83 13.29
N ASP A 62 -4.55 -1.92 12.59
CA ASP A 62 -5.21 -3.19 12.28
C ASP A 62 -4.59 -3.92 11.07
N LEU A 63 -3.80 -3.23 10.23
CA LEU A 63 -3.22 -3.83 9.02
C LEU A 63 -2.25 -4.98 9.37
N ALA A 64 -1.32 -4.75 10.30
CA ALA A 64 -0.27 -5.72 10.63
C ALA A 64 -0.82 -6.99 11.30
N PRO A 65 -1.72 -6.92 12.31
CA PRO A 65 -2.33 -8.11 12.89
C PRO A 65 -3.11 -8.94 11.87
N ILE A 66 -3.90 -8.31 10.99
CA ILE A 66 -4.66 -9.03 9.98
C ILE A 66 -3.71 -9.69 8.97
N LEU A 67 -2.69 -8.96 8.48
CA LEU A 67 -1.70 -9.52 7.56
C LEU A 67 -0.97 -10.73 8.16
N LYS A 68 -0.61 -10.66 9.45
CA LYS A 68 0.03 -11.75 10.19
C LYS A 68 -0.84 -13.02 10.18
N ILE A 69 -2.15 -12.88 10.36
CA ILE A 69 -3.09 -14.00 10.34
C ILE A 69 -3.17 -14.61 8.93
N ILE A 70 -3.44 -13.79 7.91
CA ILE A 70 -3.72 -14.30 6.55
C ILE A 70 -2.48 -14.78 5.80
N SER A 71 -1.27 -14.36 6.21
CA SER A 71 -0.01 -14.85 5.63
C SER A 71 0.47 -16.19 6.23
N GLY A 72 -0.16 -16.68 7.30
CA GLY A 72 0.17 -17.97 7.91
C GLY A 72 1.65 -18.11 8.27
N LYS A 73 2.26 -19.25 7.93
CA LYS A 73 3.70 -19.51 8.20
C LYS A 73 4.64 -18.48 7.58
N LYS A 74 4.26 -17.82 6.48
CA LYS A 74 5.11 -16.78 5.88
C LYS A 74 5.28 -15.57 6.78
N SER A 75 4.35 -15.34 7.72
CA SER A 75 4.43 -14.23 8.67
C SER A 75 5.71 -14.24 9.53
N GLU A 76 6.28 -15.41 9.82
CA GLU A 76 7.50 -15.57 10.62
C GLU A 76 8.70 -14.83 10.01
N GLY A 77 8.75 -14.73 8.67
CA GLY A 77 9.82 -14.03 7.95
C GLY A 77 9.56 -12.54 7.71
N LEU A 78 8.36 -12.03 8.01
CA LEU A 78 7.95 -10.66 7.67
C LEU A 78 8.36 -9.62 8.72
N ARG A 79 8.76 -10.04 9.92
CA ARG A 79 9.17 -9.16 11.03
C ARG A 79 8.11 -8.09 11.37
N LEU A 80 6.82 -8.45 11.31
CA LEU A 80 5.69 -7.51 11.45
C LEU A 80 5.59 -6.85 12.83
N ASP A 81 6.13 -7.48 13.87
CA ASP A 81 6.09 -6.95 15.25
C ASP A 81 7.35 -6.12 15.60
N GLU A 82 8.28 -5.96 14.66
CA GLU A 82 9.50 -5.21 14.91
C GLU A 82 9.24 -3.70 14.89
N ASN A 83 9.72 -3.02 15.93
CA ASN A 83 9.69 -1.57 15.98
C ASN A 83 10.66 -0.97 14.96
N VAL A 84 10.14 -0.17 14.04
CA VAL A 84 10.92 0.50 13.01
C VAL A 84 11.13 1.98 13.40
N ASP A 85 12.39 2.40 13.48
CA ASP A 85 12.72 3.81 13.60
C ASP A 85 12.58 4.51 12.24
N ILE A 86 11.44 5.18 12.06
CA ILE A 86 11.07 5.87 10.82
C ILE A 86 12.06 6.96 10.39
N LYS A 87 12.90 7.47 11.31
CA LYS A 87 13.93 8.48 11.00
C LYS A 87 15.12 7.90 10.25
N LYS A 88 15.33 6.58 10.33
CA LYS A 88 16.40 5.87 9.60
C LYS A 88 15.99 5.50 8.17
N ILE A 89 14.71 5.68 7.83
CA ILE A 89 14.17 5.39 6.49
C ILE A 89 14.49 6.57 5.56
N ARG A 90 14.88 6.28 4.32
CA ARG A 90 14.95 7.31 3.26
C ARG A 90 13.58 7.46 2.62
N TRP A 91 13.03 8.66 2.70
CA TRP A 91 11.69 8.97 2.21
C TRP A 91 11.76 9.59 0.83
N PHE A 92 11.02 9.01 -0.11
CA PHE A 92 10.86 9.53 -1.46
C PHE A 92 9.37 9.61 -1.80
N TYR A 93 8.98 10.60 -2.60
CA TYR A 93 7.60 10.71 -3.09
C TYR A 93 7.55 11.11 -4.56
N GLN A 94 6.48 10.71 -5.23
CA GLN A 94 6.16 11.06 -6.61
C GLN A 94 4.69 11.49 -6.63
N ASP A 95 4.40 12.63 -7.25
CA ASP A 95 3.08 13.27 -7.29
C ASP A 95 2.45 13.25 -8.69
N ALA A 96 3.17 12.76 -9.70
CA ALA A 96 2.70 12.65 -11.06
C ALA A 96 3.18 11.35 -11.71
N ASP A 97 2.42 10.89 -12.69
CA ASP A 97 2.62 9.68 -13.49
C ASP A 97 3.62 9.86 -14.65
N ALA A 98 4.48 10.88 -14.58
CA ALA A 98 5.40 11.29 -15.63
C ALA A 98 4.74 11.59 -17.01
N GLY A 99 3.43 11.88 -17.03
CA GLY A 99 2.70 12.22 -18.26
C GLY A 99 2.38 11.00 -19.12
N SER A 100 2.02 9.89 -18.49
CA SER A 100 1.66 8.66 -19.19
C SER A 100 0.43 8.86 -20.06
N PHE A 101 0.51 8.46 -21.33
CA PHE A 101 -0.60 8.58 -22.28
C PHE A 101 -1.79 7.66 -21.94
N PHE A 102 -1.57 6.63 -21.13
CA PHE A 102 -2.58 5.62 -20.80
C PHE A 102 -3.46 5.97 -19.59
N VAL A 103 -3.15 7.06 -18.88
CA VAL A 103 -3.90 7.48 -17.70
C VAL A 103 -4.18 8.98 -17.74
N SER A 104 -5.24 9.40 -17.06
CA SER A 104 -5.51 10.82 -16.88
C SER A 104 -4.47 11.44 -15.94
N PRO A 105 -4.10 12.72 -16.15
CA PRO A 105 -3.20 13.41 -15.23
C PRO A 105 -3.72 13.39 -13.79
N VAL A 106 -2.79 13.20 -12.84
CA VAL A 106 -3.11 13.34 -11.40
C VAL A 106 -3.64 14.75 -11.10
N SER A 107 -4.73 14.83 -10.31
CA SER A 107 -5.35 16.12 -9.99
C SER A 107 -4.38 17.07 -9.26
N PRO A 108 -4.48 18.40 -9.49
CA PRO A 108 -3.65 19.38 -8.78
C PRO A 108 -3.75 19.26 -7.25
N GLU A 109 -4.94 18.99 -6.72
CA GLU A 109 -5.19 18.87 -5.28
C GLU A 109 -4.44 17.69 -4.68
N ILE A 110 -4.40 16.54 -5.38
CA ILE A 110 -3.63 15.38 -4.95
C ILE A 110 -2.12 15.69 -5.00
N ARG A 111 -1.64 16.42 -6.02
CA ARG A 111 -0.24 16.83 -6.12
C ARG A 111 0.17 17.71 -4.93
N GLU A 112 -0.63 18.72 -4.61
CA GLU A 112 -0.41 19.59 -3.45
C GLU A 112 -0.45 18.81 -2.12
N LEU A 113 -1.27 17.77 -2.02
CA LEU A 113 -1.35 16.92 -0.84
C LEU A 113 -0.01 16.21 -0.57
N PHE A 114 0.68 15.70 -1.59
CA PHE A 114 2.00 15.10 -1.42
C PHE A 114 3.01 16.07 -0.79
N GLU A 115 3.00 17.34 -1.22
CA GLU A 115 3.85 18.35 -0.61
C GLU A 115 3.46 18.65 0.84
N LYS A 116 2.15 18.70 1.13
CA LYS A 116 1.65 18.88 2.51
C LYS A 116 2.12 17.74 3.41
N ILE A 117 2.09 16.50 2.93
CA ILE A 117 2.59 15.32 3.66
C ILE A 117 4.11 15.44 3.88
N ALA A 118 4.89 15.80 2.86
CA ALA A 118 6.34 15.97 2.99
C ALA A 118 6.70 17.04 4.03
N ARG A 119 6.01 18.20 4.01
CA ARG A 119 6.17 19.26 5.03
C ARG A 119 5.77 18.80 6.42
N HIS A 120 4.71 18.00 6.54
CA HIS A 120 4.29 17.44 7.82
C HIS A 120 5.35 16.51 8.41
N LEU A 121 5.92 15.60 7.61
CA LEU A 121 7.01 14.71 8.03
C LEU A 121 8.23 15.50 8.51
N GLU A 122 8.58 16.59 7.82
CA GLU A 122 9.70 17.46 8.22
C GLU A 122 9.41 18.17 9.54
N LYS A 123 8.23 18.79 9.67
CA LYS A 123 7.86 19.57 10.87
C LYS A 123 7.66 18.68 12.11
N ALA A 124 6.99 17.55 11.96
CA ALA A 124 6.61 16.70 13.09
C ALA A 124 7.74 15.73 13.50
N HIS A 125 8.57 15.30 12.56
CA HIS A 125 9.53 14.21 12.78
C HIS A 125 10.95 14.51 12.32
N SER A 126 11.22 15.72 11.79
CA SER A 126 12.50 16.09 11.18
C SER A 126 12.91 15.17 10.03
N ILE A 127 11.92 14.60 9.33
CA ILE A 127 12.10 13.71 8.18
C ILE A 127 11.99 14.52 6.89
N LYS A 128 13.07 14.55 6.10
CA LYS A 128 13.05 15.18 4.77
C LYS A 128 12.76 14.14 3.70
N ALA A 129 11.58 14.24 3.10
CA ALA A 129 11.21 13.42 1.94
C ALA A 129 11.68 14.08 0.64
N ALA A 130 12.34 13.31 -0.22
CA ALA A 130 12.83 13.80 -1.51
C ALA A 130 11.81 13.50 -2.62
N LYS A 131 11.46 14.52 -3.41
CA LYS A 131 10.67 14.30 -4.62
C LYS A 131 11.51 13.55 -5.65
N VAL A 132 11.00 12.44 -6.18
CA VAL A 132 11.63 11.70 -7.28
C VAL A 132 11.53 12.58 -8.53
N ARG A 133 12.68 12.83 -9.16
CA ARG A 133 12.73 13.54 -10.45
C ARG A 133 12.30 12.56 -11.53
N ASN A 134 11.37 12.96 -12.40
CA ASN A 134 10.95 12.15 -13.54
C ASN A 134 12.17 11.82 -14.41
N PHE A 135 12.26 10.56 -14.86
CA PHE A 135 13.22 10.10 -15.86
C PHE A 135 12.80 10.58 -17.25
#